data_AF-A0A081PH83-F1
#
_entry.id   AF-A0A081PH83-F1
#
_cell.length_a   1.000
_cell.length_b   1.000
_cell.length_c   1.000
_cell.angle_alpha   90.00
_cell.angle_beta   90.00
_cell.angle_gamma   90.00
#
_symmetry.space_group_name_H-M   'P 1'
#
loop_
_entity.id
_entity.type
_entity.pdbx_description
1 polymer ?
#
loop_
_entity_poly.entity_id
_entity_poly.type
_entity_poly.pdbx_seq_one_letter_code
_entity_poly.pdbx_strand_id
1 'polypeptide(L)'
;MTSVKELLMNGSSFLLLLKQYAIDIADVRIKDEQVLNDQFLQHPEQHQESVWIEGKTKDGVISFFGTLHYNLLEKLAVFEMQGLERTPTSELN
;
A
#
# COMPACT_ATOMS: atom_id res chain seq x y z
N MET A 1 -8.85 -14.19 -8.00
CA MET A 1 -9.29 -13.45 -6.80
C MET A 1 -8.55 -12.14 -6.81
N THR A 2 -9.24 -11.01 -6.67
CA THR A 2 -8.60 -9.69 -6.68
C THR A 2 -8.00 -9.42 -5.31
N SER A 3 -6.72 -9.04 -5.24
CA SER A 3 -6.07 -8.68 -3.98
C SER A 3 -6.24 -7.19 -3.65
N VAL A 4 -6.11 -6.82 -2.39
CA VAL A 4 -6.04 -5.42 -1.94
C VAL A 4 -4.97 -4.64 -2.71
N LYS A 5 -3.81 -5.28 -2.93
CA LYS A 5 -2.72 -4.69 -3.70
C LYS A 5 -3.13 -4.38 -5.13
N GLU A 6 -3.78 -5.32 -5.82
CA GLU A 6 -4.27 -5.10 -7.19
C GLU A 6 -5.25 -3.93 -7.27
N LEU A 7 -6.16 -3.79 -6.30
CA LEU A 7 -7.10 -2.68 -6.25
C LEU A 7 -6.40 -1.34 -6.01
N LEU A 8 -5.41 -1.30 -5.12
CA LEU A 8 -4.60 -0.11 -4.89
C LEU A 8 -3.83 0.32 -6.14
N MET A 9 -3.28 -0.63 -6.90
CA MET A 9 -2.57 -0.34 -8.15
C MET A 9 -3.49 0.17 -9.26
N ASN A 10 -4.80 -0.10 -9.19
CA ASN A 10 -5.78 0.48 -10.10
C ASN A 10 -6.15 1.92 -9.72
N GLY A 11 -5.79 2.38 -8.51
CA GLY A 11 -6.04 3.73 -8.03
C GLY A 11 -5.02 4.74 -8.56
N SER A 12 -5.49 5.73 -9.33
CA SER A 12 -4.63 6.78 -9.89
C SER A 12 -3.88 7.62 -8.84
N SER A 13 -4.50 7.84 -7.67
CA SER A 13 -3.88 8.57 -6.56
C SER A 13 -2.67 7.83 -5.99
N PHE A 14 -2.77 6.51 -5.82
CA PHE A 14 -1.68 5.69 -5.28
C PHE A 14 -0.53 5.57 -6.29
N LEU A 15 -0.82 5.40 -7.58
CA LEU A 15 0.21 5.43 -8.63
C LEU A 15 0.96 6.76 -8.69
N LEU A 16 0.26 7.87 -8.50
CA LEU A 16 0.88 9.20 -8.44
C LEU A 16 1.80 9.34 -7.22
N LEU A 17 1.39 8.79 -6.07
CA LEU A 17 2.21 8.72 -4.87
C LEU A 17 3.51 7.95 -5.15
N LEU A 18 3.44 6.73 -5.72
CA LEU A 18 4.64 5.96 -6.05
C LEU A 18 5.59 6.73 -6.96
N LYS A 19 5.05 7.40 -7.98
CA LYS A 19 5.82 8.22 -8.91
C LYS A 19 6.49 9.42 -8.21
N GLN A 20 5.81 10.07 -7.27
CA GLN A 20 6.38 11.18 -6.49
C GLN A 20 7.64 10.76 -5.72
N TYR A 21 7.71 9.50 -5.28
CA TYR A 21 8.83 8.96 -4.53
C TYR A 21 9.76 8.06 -5.36
N ALA A 22 9.59 8.02 -6.68
CA ALA A 22 10.37 7.19 -7.60
C ALA A 22 10.41 5.70 -7.22
N ILE A 23 9.29 5.17 -6.74
CA ILE A 23 9.10 3.75 -6.38
C ILE A 23 8.49 3.02 -7.57
N ASP A 24 9.08 1.90 -7.98
CA ASP A 24 8.48 1.00 -8.97
C ASP A 24 7.34 0.19 -8.34
N ILE A 25 6.28 -0.08 -9.10
CA ILE A 25 5.15 -0.93 -8.67
C ILE A 25 5.65 -2.32 -8.26
N ALA A 26 6.66 -2.86 -8.97
CA ALA A 26 7.25 -4.16 -8.66
C ALA A 26 7.96 -4.18 -7.29
N ASP A 27 8.38 -3.01 -6.80
CA ASP A 27 9.11 -2.83 -5.54
C ASP A 27 8.21 -2.49 -4.36
N VAL A 28 6.88 -2.42 -4.57
CA VAL A 28 5.91 -2.16 -3.51
C VAL A 28 5.57 -3.45 -2.77
N ARG A 29 5.55 -3.37 -1.44
CA ARG A 29 5.07 -4.41 -0.53
C ARG A 29 4.15 -3.82 0.52
N ILE A 30 3.00 -4.45 0.75
CA ILE A 30 2.12 -4.12 1.87
C ILE A 30 2.48 -5.05 3.02
N LYS A 31 2.73 -4.53 4.23
CA LYS A 31 2.94 -5.37 5.42
C LYS A 31 1.64 -6.08 5.78
N ASP A 32 1.78 -7.33 6.22
CA ASP A 32 0.65 -8.19 6.59
C ASP A 32 -0.43 -8.31 5.49
N GLU A 33 -0.02 -8.23 4.22
CA GLU A 33 -0.90 -8.29 3.04
C GLU A 33 -1.84 -9.52 3.06
N GLN A 34 -1.36 -10.66 3.57
CA GLN A 34 -2.18 -11.86 3.71
C GLN A 34 -3.33 -11.66 4.70
N VAL A 35 -3.04 -11.05 5.87
CA VAL A 35 -4.06 -10.76 6.89
C VAL A 35 -5.07 -9.75 6.34
N LEU A 36 -4.60 -8.72 5.63
CA LEU A 36 -5.48 -7.75 4.98
C LEU A 36 -6.37 -8.41 3.92
N ASN A 37 -5.83 -9.30 3.08
CA ASN A 37 -6.63 -10.02 2.08
C ASN A 37 -7.64 -10.99 2.75
N ASP A 38 -7.29 -11.62 3.87
CA ASP A 38 -8.20 -12.49 4.60
C ASP A 38 -9.35 -11.69 5.23
N GLN A 39 -9.03 -10.54 5.87
CA GLN A 39 -10.04 -9.61 6.40
C GLN A 39 -10.95 -9.08 5.31
N PHE A 40 -10.36 -8.71 4.17
CA PHE A 40 -11.07 -8.27 2.97
C PHE A 40 -12.11 -9.32 2.55
N LEU A 41 -11.73 -10.59 2.45
CA LEU A 41 -12.64 -11.67 2.05
C LEU A 41 -13.75 -11.95 3.08
N GLN A 42 -13.48 -11.76 4.36
CA GLN A 42 -14.45 -12.02 5.43
C GLN A 42 -15.46 -10.88 5.60
N HIS A 43 -15.09 -9.65 5.24
CA HIS A 43 -15.92 -8.48 5.43
C HIS A 43 -16.03 -7.64 4.14
N PRO A 44 -16.97 -7.99 3.24
CA PRO A 44 -17.09 -7.38 1.92
C PRO A 44 -17.64 -5.93 1.91
N GLU A 45 -18.03 -5.43 3.08
CA GLU A 45 -18.53 -4.07 3.28
C GLU A 45 -17.39 -3.04 3.41
N GLN A 46 -17.70 -1.75 3.50
CA GLN A 46 -16.69 -0.69 3.53
C GLN A 46 -15.89 -0.76 4.84
N HIS A 47 -14.58 -0.97 4.73
CA HIS A 47 -13.67 -1.09 5.87
C HIS A 47 -12.47 -0.15 5.75
N GLN A 48 -11.89 0.13 6.91
CA GLN A 48 -10.74 1.02 7.08
C GLN A 48 -9.72 0.33 7.97
N GLU A 49 -8.52 0.13 7.46
CA GLU A 49 -7.44 -0.52 8.19
C GLU A 49 -6.17 0.32 8.15
N SER A 50 -5.45 0.37 9.25
CA SER A 50 -4.12 0.99 9.29
C SER A 50 -3.12 0.07 8.63
N VAL A 51 -2.43 0.57 7.61
CA VAL A 51 -1.50 -0.23 6.80
C VAL A 51 -0.13 0.41 6.69
N TRP A 52 0.87 -0.44 6.51
CA TRP A 52 2.24 -0.06 6.22
C TRP A 52 2.60 -0.53 4.82
N ILE A 53 3.07 0.40 3.99
CA ILE A 53 3.44 0.12 2.61
C ILE A 53 4.90 0.48 2.41
N GLU A 54 5.73 -0.50 2.08
CA GLU A 54 7.13 -0.32 1.77
C GLU A 54 7.33 -0.22 0.26
N GLY A 55 8.13 0.74 -0.17
CA GLY A 55 8.62 0.85 -1.54
C GLY A 55 10.14 0.94 -1.54
N LYS A 56 10.78 0.05 -2.30
CA LYS A 56 12.22 0.16 -2.52
C LYS A 56 12.53 1.23 -3.56
N THR A 57 13.59 1.96 -3.31
CA THR A 57 14.17 2.96 -4.21
C THR A 57 15.66 2.68 -4.36
N LYS A 58 16.33 3.41 -5.24
CA LYS A 58 17.79 3.33 -5.40
C LYS A 58 18.55 3.77 -4.14
N ASP A 59 17.93 4.63 -3.33
CA ASP A 59 18.57 5.29 -2.19
C ASP A 59 18.20 4.65 -0.84
N GLY A 60 17.30 3.66 -0.85
CA GLY A 60 16.85 2.95 0.35
C GLY A 60 15.40 2.51 0.28
N VAL A 61 14.77 2.32 1.44
CA VAL A 61 13.36 1.95 1.57
C VAL A 61 12.56 3.14 2.06
N ILE A 62 11.40 3.37 1.44
CA ILE A 62 10.41 4.33 1.91
C ILE A 62 9.23 3.54 2.47
N SER A 63 8.89 3.81 3.73
CA SER A 63 7.76 3.18 4.42
C SER A 63 6.66 4.22 4.58
N PHE A 64 5.53 4.04 3.89
CA PHE A 64 4.33 4.84 4.09
C PHE A 64 3.48 4.22 5.20
N PHE A 65 2.96 5.06 6.08
CA PHE A 65 1.95 4.69 7.05
C PHE A 65 0.68 5.49 6.79
N GLY A 66 -0.46 4.82 6.87
CA GLY A 66 -1.74 5.45 6.57
C GLY A 66 -2.92 4.49 6.73
N THR A 67 -4.07 4.95 6.28
CA THR A 67 -5.30 4.17 6.30
C THR A 67 -5.64 3.70 4.90
N LEU A 68 -5.88 2.41 4.76
CA LEU A 68 -6.47 1.80 3.59
C LEU A 68 -7.98 1.80 3.74
N HIS A 69 -8.65 2.57 2.88
CA HIS A 69 -10.10 2.54 2.72
C HIS A 69 -10.43 1.60 1.57
N TYR A 70 -11.29 0.62 1.80
CA TYR A 70 -11.63 -0.32 0.74
C TYR A 70 -13.11 -0.68 0.69
N ASN A 71 -13.58 -0.96 -0.53
CA ASN A 71 -14.93 -1.40 -0.82
C ASN A 71 -14.85 -2.50 -1.89
N LEU A 72 -15.22 -3.72 -1.49
CA LEU A 72 -15.21 -4.91 -2.35
C LEU A 72 -16.30 -4.89 -3.42
N LEU A 73 -17.47 -4.35 -3.08
CA LEU A 73 -18.61 -4.23 -3.99
C LEU A 73 -18.28 -3.32 -5.18
N GLU A 74 -17.68 -2.16 -4.89
CA GLU A 74 -17.26 -1.17 -5.87
C GLU A 74 -15.87 -1.47 -6.46
N LYS A 75 -15.18 -2.51 -5.96
CA LYS A 75 -13.79 -2.86 -6.33
C LYS A 75 -12.86 -1.65 -6.27
N LEU A 76 -12.95 -0.91 -5.17
CA LEU A 76 -12.18 0.30 -4.94
C LEU A 76 -11.32 0.16 -3.70
N ALA A 77 -10.06 0.58 -3.79
CA ALA A 77 -9.18 0.76 -2.66
C ALA A 77 -8.48 2.12 -2.78
N VAL A 78 -8.46 2.87 -1.67
CA VAL A 78 -7.82 4.18 -1.58
C VAL A 78 -6.88 4.15 -0.38
N PHE A 79 -5.63 4.51 -0.61
CA PHE A 79 -4.66 4.70 0.46
C PHE A 79 -4.57 6.18 0.82
N GLU A 80 -4.86 6.50 2.08
CA GLU A 80 -4.70 7.82 2.66
C GLU A 80 -3.43 7.86 3.52
N MET A 81 -2.37 8.47 2.97
CA MET A 81 -1.08 8.59 3.64
C MET A 81 -1.18 9.56 4.84
N GLN A 82 -0.76 9.10 6.01
CA GLN A 82 -0.64 9.91 7.23
C GLN A 82 0.80 10.33 7.49
N GLY A 83 1.76 9.58 6.96
CA GLY A 83 3.15 10.01 6.86
C GLY A 83 4.05 8.93 6.28
N LEU A 84 5.35 9.17 6.40
CA LEU A 84 6.36 8.29 5.83
C LEU A 84 7.65 8.30 6.65
N GLU A 85 8.38 7.20 6.54
CA GLU A 85 9.75 7.03 7.02
C GLU A 85 10.67 6.69 5.83
N ARG A 86 11.93 7.12 5.89
CA ARG A 86 12.96 6.77 4.90
C ARG A 86 14.11 6.08 5.61
N THR A 87 14.41 4.86 5.21
CA THR A 87 15.56 4.10 5.69
C THR A 87 16.61 4.06 4.58
N PRO A 88 17.76 4.76 4.74
CA PRO A 88 18.81 4.78 3.73
C PRO A 88 19.41 3.41 3.49
N THR A 89 19.88 3.13 2.27
CA THR A 89 20.60 1.88 1.95
C THR A 89 21.80 1.64 2.87
N SER A 90 22.46 2.70 3.35
CA SER A 90 23.62 2.60 4.26
C SER A 90 23.30 2.01 5.64
N GLU A 91 22.03 1.96 6.03
CA GLU A 91 21.57 1.44 7.33
C GLU A 91 20.96 0.03 7.21
N LEU A 92 20.83 -0.50 5.99
CA LEU A 92 20.34 -1.86 5.70
C LEU A 92 21.50 -2.87 5.67
N ASN A 93 22.20 -3.01 6.80
CA ASN A 93 23.29 -3.99 6.98
C ASN A 93 22.82 -5.26 7.68
#